data_AF-A0A940PA76-F1
#
_entry.id   AF-A0A940PA76-F1
#
_cell.length_a   1.000
_cell.length_b   1.000
_cell.length_c   1.000
_cell.angle_alpha   90.00
_cell.angle_beta   90.00
_cell.angle_gamma   90.00
#
_symmetry.space_group_name_H-M   'P 1'
#
loop_
_entity.id
_entity.type
_entity.pdbx_description
1 polymer ?
#
loop_
_entity_poly.entity_id
_entity_poly.type
_entity_poly.pdbx_seq_one_letter_code
_entity_poly.pdbx_strand_id
1 'polypeptide(L)'
;MTLSDFGTLIAELNIPSVYGPYQNAKSVPYVSYTAQDRNVIHADGIVIYGEEWIVLQLVTRSRDLTSETLIETFLTSNGIPFDDPDYQFDEKQKIHTTTYYFMLGPSTADIPHISLADSAVSVEENDTAELTIASVFPADAAITWTSSDPFAANVENGTVTGENAGTCIIYASITVDGAVYTDTCTVTVTEESEE
;
A
#
# COMPACT_ATOMS: atom_id res chain seq x y z
N MET A 1 1.35 -3.49 -5.04
CA MET A 1 2.60 -3.99 -5.66
C MET A 1 3.32 -2.78 -6.23
N THR A 2 4.61 -2.58 -5.97
CA THR A 2 5.32 -1.42 -6.54
C THR A 2 5.67 -1.65 -8.02
N LEU A 3 6.04 -0.60 -8.76
CA LEU A 3 6.56 -0.72 -10.12
C LEU A 3 7.85 -1.58 -10.18
N SER A 4 8.68 -1.51 -9.13
CA SER A 4 9.89 -2.33 -9.02
C SER A 4 9.54 -3.82 -8.82
N ASP A 5 8.55 -4.11 -7.99
CA ASP A 5 8.04 -5.47 -7.80
C ASP A 5 7.46 -6.01 -9.10
N PHE A 6 6.67 -5.19 -9.81
CA PHE A 6 6.13 -5.56 -11.12
C PHE A 6 7.24 -5.82 -12.15
N GLY A 7 8.30 -5.01 -12.16
CA GLY A 7 9.47 -5.24 -13.01
C GLY A 7 10.22 -6.55 -12.72
N THR A 8 10.13 -7.06 -11.50
CA THR A 8 10.64 -8.39 -11.14
C THR A 8 9.66 -9.49 -11.56
N LEU A 9 8.38 -9.28 -11.29
CA LEU A 9 7.30 -10.22 -11.58
C LEU A 9 7.13 -10.47 -13.08
N ILE A 10 7.30 -9.46 -13.92
CA ILE A 10 7.15 -9.56 -15.37
C ILE A 10 8.14 -10.55 -16.00
N ALA A 11 9.24 -10.89 -15.31
CA ALA A 11 10.18 -11.92 -15.75
C ALA A 11 9.52 -13.31 -15.83
N GLU A 12 8.45 -13.56 -15.07
CA GLU A 12 7.70 -14.82 -15.10
C GLU A 12 6.93 -15.04 -16.40
N LEU A 13 6.62 -13.98 -17.15
CA LEU A 13 5.97 -14.09 -18.47
C LEU A 13 6.81 -14.87 -19.49
N ASN A 14 8.13 -15.00 -19.26
CA ASN A 14 9.07 -15.62 -20.20
C ASN A 14 9.00 -14.99 -21.62
N ILE A 15 8.58 -13.73 -21.70
CA ILE A 15 8.66 -12.86 -22.86
C ILE A 15 9.71 -11.80 -22.54
N PRO A 16 10.65 -11.48 -23.45
CA PRO A 16 11.61 -10.40 -23.23
C PRO A 16 10.88 -9.11 -22.82
N SER A 17 11.24 -8.55 -21.66
CA SER A 17 10.61 -7.35 -21.12
C SER A 17 11.58 -6.17 -21.09
N VAL A 18 11.06 -4.96 -21.23
CA VAL A 18 11.82 -3.71 -21.11
C VAL A 18 11.00 -2.63 -20.42
N TYR A 19 11.63 -1.92 -19.49
CA TYR A 19 11.05 -0.69 -18.94
C TYR A 19 11.34 0.48 -19.88
N GLY A 20 10.31 1.28 -20.16
CA GLY A 20 10.40 2.44 -21.06
C GLY A 20 9.64 2.24 -22.37
N PRO A 21 9.60 3.28 -23.22
CA PRO A 21 8.79 3.26 -24.43
C PRO A 21 9.29 2.20 -25.42
N TYR A 22 8.37 1.79 -26.31
CA TYR A 22 8.51 0.86 -27.43
C TYR A 22 9.77 1.03 -28.34
N GLN A 23 10.54 2.11 -28.22
CA GLN A 23 11.58 2.43 -29.20
C GLN A 23 12.89 1.63 -29.06
N ASN A 24 13.01 0.75 -28.06
CA ASN A 24 14.32 0.20 -27.67
C ASN A 24 14.56 -1.30 -27.92
N ALA A 25 13.56 -2.14 -28.25
CA ALA A 25 13.83 -3.57 -28.42
C ALA A 25 14.13 -3.97 -29.87
N LYS A 26 15.26 -4.69 -30.06
CA LYS A 26 15.80 -5.08 -31.38
C LYS A 26 15.17 -6.37 -31.95
N SER A 27 14.31 -7.06 -31.22
CA SER A 27 13.63 -8.30 -31.64
C SER A 27 12.22 -8.41 -31.06
N VAL A 28 11.25 -8.81 -31.89
CA VAL A 28 9.88 -9.17 -31.49
C VAL A 28 9.73 -10.70 -31.45
N PRO A 29 8.91 -11.27 -30.56
CA PRO A 29 8.01 -10.60 -29.63
C PRO A 29 8.72 -10.08 -28.37
N TYR A 30 8.18 -9.00 -27.79
CA TYR A 30 8.61 -8.50 -26.48
C TYR A 30 7.48 -7.71 -25.81
N VAL A 31 7.62 -7.46 -24.50
CA VAL A 31 6.73 -6.57 -23.76
C VAL A 31 7.48 -5.32 -23.29
N SER A 32 6.86 -4.14 -23.43
CA SER A 32 7.33 -2.91 -22.80
C SER A 32 6.35 -2.42 -21.76
N TYR A 33 6.84 -1.85 -20.67
CA TYR A 33 5.97 -1.26 -19.66
C TYR A 33 6.47 0.10 -19.18
N THR A 34 5.53 0.99 -18.87
CA THR A 34 5.78 2.35 -18.37
C THR A 34 4.76 2.72 -17.31
N ALA A 35 5.19 3.44 -16.28
CA ALA A 35 4.27 4.20 -15.44
C ALA A 35 3.93 5.52 -16.14
N GLN A 36 2.65 5.84 -16.25
CA GLN A 36 2.16 7.13 -16.73
C GLN A 36 1.42 7.84 -15.59
N ASP A 37 1.92 9.01 -15.22
CA ASP A 37 1.25 9.88 -14.27
C ASP A 37 -0.05 10.40 -14.88
N ARG A 38 -1.17 10.31 -14.15
CA ARG A 38 -2.31 11.17 -14.42
C ARG A 38 -2.20 12.44 -13.59
N ASN A 39 -2.44 13.55 -14.29
CA ASN A 39 -2.66 14.87 -13.72
C ASN A 39 -3.59 14.82 -12.50
N VAL A 40 -3.20 15.59 -11.49
CA VAL A 40 -3.95 15.93 -10.29
C VAL A 40 -5.45 16.08 -10.58
N ILE A 41 -6.28 15.24 -9.98
CA ILE A 41 -7.73 15.46 -9.98
C ILE A 41 -8.02 16.37 -8.80
N HIS A 42 -8.44 17.60 -9.08
CA HIS A 42 -8.99 18.51 -8.08
C HIS A 42 -10.49 18.24 -7.95
N ALA A 43 -10.91 17.60 -6.86
CA ALA A 43 -12.31 17.52 -6.45
C ALA A 43 -12.42 17.94 -4.98
N ASP A 44 -13.36 18.83 -4.66
CA ASP A 44 -13.70 19.23 -3.30
C ASP A 44 -12.54 19.72 -2.41
N GLY A 45 -11.52 20.34 -3.01
CA GLY A 45 -10.35 20.85 -2.29
C GLY A 45 -9.38 19.77 -1.82
N ILE A 46 -9.61 18.51 -2.18
CA ILE A 46 -8.73 17.38 -1.93
C ILE A 46 -7.87 17.16 -3.18
N VAL A 47 -6.56 17.14 -2.99
CA VAL A 47 -5.60 16.70 -4.02
C VAL A 47 -5.53 15.19 -3.89
N ILE A 48 -6.18 14.48 -4.80
CA ILE A 48 -5.95 13.03 -4.95
C ILE A 48 -4.79 12.91 -5.93
N TYR A 49 -3.63 12.44 -5.43
CA TYR A 49 -2.56 11.98 -6.29
C TYR A 49 -3.11 10.79 -7.08
N GLY A 50 -3.27 10.95 -8.40
CA GLY A 50 -3.78 9.89 -9.25
C GLY A 50 -2.84 8.70 -9.19
N GLU A 51 -3.35 7.53 -8.80
CA GLU A 51 -2.60 6.28 -8.80
C GLU A 51 -1.82 6.11 -10.12
N GLU A 52 -0.57 5.67 -10.05
CA GLU A 52 0.25 5.43 -11.23
C GLU A 52 -0.42 4.39 -12.13
N TRP A 53 -0.73 4.79 -13.36
CA TRP A 53 -1.26 3.87 -14.37
C TRP A 53 -0.11 3.18 -15.07
N ILE A 54 -0.13 1.85 -15.07
CA ILE A 54 0.83 1.08 -15.85
C ILE A 54 0.25 0.81 -17.21
N VAL A 55 1.06 1.15 -18.22
CA VAL A 55 0.82 0.79 -19.60
C VAL A 55 1.75 -0.35 -19.93
N LEU A 56 1.20 -1.53 -20.23
CA LEU A 56 1.92 -2.72 -20.68
C LEU A 56 1.60 -2.97 -22.15
N GLN A 57 2.62 -3.04 -22.99
CA GLN A 57 2.46 -3.22 -24.42
C GLN A 57 3.12 -4.53 -24.85
N LEU A 58 2.33 -5.44 -25.40
CA LEU A 58 2.82 -6.59 -26.16
C LEU A 58 3.08 -6.15 -27.59
N VAL A 59 4.28 -6.45 -28.08
CA VAL A 59 4.70 -6.08 -29.43
C VAL A 59 5.05 -7.32 -30.23
N THR A 60 4.38 -7.49 -31.36
CA THR A 60 4.55 -8.62 -32.27
C THR A 60 4.57 -8.20 -33.74
N ARG A 61 4.82 -9.15 -34.66
CA ARG A 61 4.73 -8.91 -36.11
C ARG A 61 3.30 -8.95 -36.64
N SER A 62 2.45 -9.68 -35.95
CA SER A 62 1.03 -9.90 -36.24
C SER A 62 0.34 -10.21 -34.92
N ARG A 63 -0.97 -10.01 -34.87
CA ARG A 63 -1.76 -10.37 -33.69
C ARG A 63 -1.42 -11.78 -33.20
N ASP A 64 -1.08 -11.91 -31.92
CA ASP A 64 -0.59 -13.13 -31.30
C ASP A 64 -1.44 -13.46 -30.09
N LEU A 65 -2.50 -14.23 -30.33
CA LEU A 65 -3.47 -14.61 -29.31
C LEU A 65 -2.84 -15.45 -28.18
N THR A 66 -1.76 -16.20 -28.48
CA THR A 66 -1.07 -17.01 -27.47
C THR A 66 -0.37 -16.11 -26.45
N SER A 67 0.35 -15.09 -26.93
CA SER A 67 1.00 -14.10 -26.07
C SER A 67 -0.02 -13.21 -25.34
N GLU A 68 -1.13 -12.84 -26.00
CA GLU A 68 -2.25 -12.11 -25.37
C GLU A 68 -2.84 -12.90 -24.19
N THR A 69 -3.23 -14.16 -24.41
CA THR A 69 -3.78 -15.02 -23.34
C THR A 69 -2.78 -15.27 -22.21
N LEU A 70 -1.48 -15.39 -22.53
CA LEU A 70 -0.44 -15.55 -21.52
C LEU A 70 -0.36 -14.32 -20.60
N ILE A 71 -0.39 -13.11 -21.16
CA ILE A 71 -0.37 -11.86 -20.40
C ILE A 71 -1.63 -11.72 -19.55
N GLU A 72 -2.81 -11.95 -20.13
CA GLU A 72 -4.10 -11.83 -19.42
C GLU A 72 -4.19 -12.84 -18.26
N THR A 73 -3.72 -14.06 -18.48
CA THR A 73 -3.64 -15.10 -17.44
C THR A 73 -2.67 -14.69 -16.34
N PHE A 74 -1.49 -14.18 -16.70
CA PHE A 74 -0.49 -13.70 -15.76
C PHE A 74 -1.03 -12.55 -14.88
N LEU A 75 -1.63 -11.53 -15.49
CA LEU A 75 -2.23 -10.40 -14.76
C LEU A 75 -3.32 -10.88 -13.80
N THR A 76 -4.24 -11.73 -14.30
CA THR A 76 -5.34 -12.28 -13.49
C THR A 76 -4.83 -13.14 -12.33
N SER A 77 -3.83 -14.01 -12.57
CA SER A 77 -3.26 -14.90 -11.54
C SER A 77 -2.53 -14.14 -10.43
N ASN A 78 -2.04 -12.93 -10.73
CA ASN A 78 -1.40 -12.02 -9.79
C ASN A 78 -2.37 -10.99 -9.19
N GLY A 79 -3.67 -11.13 -9.45
CA GLY A 79 -4.69 -10.23 -8.90
C GLY A 79 -4.62 -8.80 -9.45
N ILE A 80 -4.10 -8.61 -10.66
CA ILE A 80 -3.96 -7.31 -11.31
C ILE A 80 -5.15 -7.12 -12.26
N PRO A 81 -6.17 -6.31 -11.90
CA PRO A 81 -7.26 -5.99 -12.81
C PRO A 81 -6.74 -5.09 -13.93
N PHE A 82 -7.23 -5.30 -15.16
CA PHE A 82 -6.85 -4.54 -16.35
C PHE A 82 -8.08 -4.19 -17.19
N ASP A 83 -8.01 -3.07 -17.90
CA ASP A 83 -9.03 -2.65 -18.86
C ASP A 83 -8.96 -3.45 -20.17
N ASP A 84 -10.03 -3.41 -20.96
CA ASP A 84 -10.03 -4.00 -22.31
C ASP A 84 -8.84 -3.48 -23.13
N PRO A 85 -8.05 -4.35 -23.78
CA PRO A 85 -6.82 -3.94 -24.43
C PRO A 85 -7.06 -3.16 -25.73
N ASP A 86 -6.21 -2.16 -25.96
CA ASP A 86 -6.15 -1.43 -27.23
C ASP A 86 -5.27 -2.15 -28.25
N TYR A 87 -5.69 -2.17 -29.51
CA TYR A 87 -4.95 -2.80 -30.61
C TYR A 87 -4.51 -1.75 -31.63
N GLN A 88 -3.22 -1.72 -31.94
CA GLN A 88 -2.63 -0.80 -32.91
C GLN A 88 -1.72 -1.54 -33.88
N PHE A 89 -1.73 -1.12 -35.16
CA PHE A 89 -0.79 -1.61 -36.16
C PHE A 89 -0.02 -0.44 -36.77
N ASP A 90 1.31 -0.44 -36.61
CA ASP A 90 2.19 0.51 -37.26
C ASP A 90 2.56 -0.01 -38.66
N GLU A 91 1.99 0.61 -39.70
CA GLU A 91 2.24 0.22 -41.08
C GLU A 91 3.69 0.44 -41.54
N LYS A 92 4.40 1.42 -40.96
CA LYS A 92 5.78 1.76 -41.34
C LYS A 92 6.76 0.77 -40.73
N GLN A 93 6.53 0.39 -39.48
CA GLN A 93 7.40 -0.54 -38.76
C GLN A 93 6.99 -2.01 -38.93
N LYS A 94 5.77 -2.27 -39.43
CA LYS A 94 5.18 -3.62 -39.57
C LYS A 94 5.15 -4.34 -38.23
N ILE A 95 4.55 -3.67 -37.26
CA ILE A 95 4.43 -4.11 -35.88
C ILE A 95 2.97 -3.98 -35.45
N HIS A 96 2.52 -4.99 -34.72
CA HIS A 96 1.25 -5.01 -34.02
C HIS A 96 1.51 -4.82 -32.52
N THR A 97 0.72 -3.95 -31.89
CA THR A 97 0.81 -3.65 -30.48
C THR A 97 -0.53 -3.90 -29.81
N THR A 98 -0.52 -4.71 -28.76
CA THR A 98 -1.65 -4.88 -27.85
C THR A 98 -1.30 -4.16 -26.54
N THR A 99 -2.11 -3.18 -26.13
CA THR A 99 -1.83 -2.33 -24.96
C THR A 99 -2.84 -2.61 -23.86
N TYR A 100 -2.34 -2.99 -22.70
CA TYR A 100 -3.09 -3.19 -21.47
C TYR A 100 -2.85 -2.00 -20.54
N TYR A 101 -3.93 -1.53 -19.92
CA TYR A 101 -3.90 -0.51 -18.89
C TYR A 101 -4.35 -1.12 -17.58
N PHE A 102 -3.57 -0.91 -16.53
CA PHE A 102 -3.94 -1.35 -15.19
C PHE A 102 -3.31 -0.45 -14.14
N MET A 103 -3.90 -0.49 -12.95
CA MET A 103 -3.34 0.14 -11.78
C MET A 103 -2.62 -0.93 -10.99
N LEU A 104 -1.40 -0.62 -10.56
CA LEU A 104 -0.81 -1.39 -9.48
C LEU A 104 -1.47 -0.90 -8.20
N GLY A 105 -2.41 -1.67 -7.67
CA GLY A 105 -3.01 -1.36 -6.37
C GLY A 105 -1.91 -1.27 -5.29
N PRO A 106 -2.19 -0.61 -4.15
CA PRO A 106 -1.28 -0.65 -3.02
C PRO A 106 -0.91 -2.10 -2.75
N SER A 107 0.36 -2.38 -2.50
CA SER A 107 0.71 -3.69 -1.98
C SER A 107 -0.19 -3.90 -0.76
N THR A 108 -0.76 -5.09 -0.55
CA THR A 108 -1.42 -5.34 0.75
C THR A 108 -0.44 -5.16 1.91
N ALA A 109 0.88 -5.20 1.63
CA ALA A 109 1.95 -4.81 2.55
C ALA A 109 2.06 -3.30 2.82
N ASP A 110 1.55 -2.44 1.93
CA ASP A 110 1.71 -0.99 1.96
C ASP A 110 0.40 -0.25 2.26
N ILE A 111 -0.59 -0.95 2.81
CA ILE A 111 -1.80 -0.28 3.33
C ILE A 111 -1.40 0.37 4.66
N PRO A 112 -1.56 1.69 4.82
CA PRO A 112 -1.27 2.32 6.09
C PRO A 112 -2.09 1.69 7.19
N HIS A 113 -1.42 1.36 8.28
CA HIS A 113 -2.05 0.76 9.43
C HIS A 113 -1.16 0.95 10.66
N ILE A 114 -1.77 0.80 11.82
CA ILE A 114 -1.09 0.66 13.09
C ILE A 114 -1.80 -0.47 13.85
N SER A 115 -1.02 -1.31 14.52
CA SER A 115 -1.53 -2.38 15.38
C SER A 115 -0.69 -2.47 16.65
N LEU A 116 -1.36 -2.50 17.79
CA LEU A 116 -0.79 -2.76 19.10
C LEU A 116 -0.77 -4.27 19.36
N ALA A 117 0.28 -4.76 20.02
CA ALA A 117 0.32 -6.14 20.50
C ALA A 117 -0.58 -6.31 21.74
N ASP A 118 -0.74 -5.24 22.51
CA ASP A 118 -1.48 -5.21 23.76
C ASP A 118 -2.91 -4.68 23.51
N SER A 119 -3.90 -5.52 23.76
CA SER A 119 -5.32 -5.13 23.72
C SER A 119 -5.84 -4.67 25.09
N ALA A 120 -5.16 -5.08 26.16
CA ALA A 120 -5.44 -4.64 27.53
C ALA A 120 -4.18 -4.69 28.41
N VAL A 121 -4.04 -3.73 29.31
CA VAL A 121 -2.95 -3.63 30.29
C VAL A 121 -3.51 -3.23 31.66
N SER A 122 -2.88 -3.72 32.73
CA SER A 122 -3.13 -3.27 34.10
C SER A 122 -1.88 -2.54 34.61
N VAL A 123 -2.07 -1.40 35.28
CA VAL A 123 -1.00 -0.59 35.87
C VAL A 123 -1.46 -0.11 37.25
N GLU A 124 -0.55 -0.04 38.22
CA GLU A 124 -0.87 0.57 39.53
C GLU A 124 -0.84 2.11 39.42
N GLU A 125 -1.51 2.79 40.35
CA GLU A 125 -1.39 4.24 40.48
C GLU A 125 0.08 4.66 40.63
N ASN A 126 0.48 5.73 39.92
CA ASN A 126 1.84 6.27 39.84
C ASN A 126 2.87 5.36 39.15
N ASP A 127 2.49 4.16 38.72
CA ASP A 127 3.32 3.24 37.97
C ASP A 127 3.16 3.42 36.45
N THR A 128 4.03 2.75 35.68
CA THR A 128 4.06 2.86 34.22
C THR A 128 4.02 1.51 33.53
N ALA A 129 3.45 1.49 32.33
CA ALA A 129 3.46 0.33 31.44
C ALA A 129 3.72 0.77 29.99
N GLU A 130 4.57 0.03 29.28
CA GLU A 130 4.84 0.30 27.86
C GLU A 130 3.88 -0.50 26.96
N LEU A 131 3.30 0.18 25.97
CA LEU A 131 2.51 -0.45 24.92
C LEU A 131 3.41 -0.83 23.74
N THR A 132 3.29 -2.07 23.29
CA THR A 132 4.09 -2.59 22.19
C THR A 132 3.36 -2.43 20.86
N ILE A 133 4.02 -1.88 19.85
CA ILE A 133 3.52 -1.84 18.47
C ILE A 133 3.81 -3.19 17.81
N ALA A 134 2.78 -3.92 17.44
CA ALA A 134 2.90 -5.18 16.70
C ALA A 134 3.30 -4.93 15.24
N SER A 135 2.66 -3.96 14.59
CA SER A 135 3.00 -3.54 13.23
C SER A 135 2.55 -2.10 12.95
N VAL A 136 3.29 -1.42 12.08
CA VAL A 136 2.93 -0.08 11.59
C VAL A 136 3.44 0.09 10.16
N PHE A 137 2.62 0.70 9.31
CA PHE A 137 3.02 1.13 7.97
C PHE A 137 2.48 2.53 7.69
N PRO A 138 3.29 3.44 7.11
CA PRO A 138 4.72 3.29 6.81
C PRO A 138 5.55 3.19 8.10
N ALA A 139 6.74 2.58 8.01
CA ALA A 139 7.56 2.25 9.19
C ALA A 139 8.06 3.50 9.96
N ASP A 140 8.10 4.65 9.30
CA ASP A 140 8.48 5.96 9.83
C ASP A 140 7.27 6.85 10.15
N ALA A 141 6.06 6.30 10.17
CA ALA A 141 4.85 7.04 10.51
C ALA A 141 4.96 7.65 11.92
N ALA A 142 4.64 8.95 12.03
CA ALA A 142 4.51 9.60 13.33
C ALA A 142 3.24 9.13 14.04
N ILE A 143 3.42 8.52 15.22
CA ILE A 143 2.32 7.98 16.02
C ILE A 143 1.85 9.04 17.02
N THR A 144 0.55 9.34 16.98
CA THR A 144 -0.12 10.21 17.94
C THR A 144 -0.85 9.34 18.97
N TRP A 145 -0.52 9.55 20.25
CA TRP A 145 -1.10 8.85 21.38
C TRP A 145 -2.11 9.75 22.09
N THR A 146 -3.28 9.22 22.45
CA THR A 146 -4.28 9.92 23.25
C THR A 146 -4.96 8.99 24.25
N SER A 147 -5.38 9.55 25.39
CA SER A 147 -6.19 8.84 26.39
C SER A 147 -7.65 9.29 26.30
N SER A 148 -8.59 8.34 26.43
CA SER A 148 -10.02 8.65 26.58
C SER A 148 -10.31 9.35 27.92
N ASP A 149 -9.49 9.11 28.93
CA ASP A 149 -9.62 9.70 30.27
C ASP A 149 -8.23 9.92 30.90
N PRO A 150 -7.65 11.11 30.71
CA PRO A 150 -6.37 11.51 31.32
C PRO A 150 -6.36 11.53 32.85
N PHE A 151 -7.53 11.50 33.51
CA PHE A 151 -7.58 11.39 34.97
C PHE A 151 -7.37 9.96 35.44
N ALA A 152 -7.70 8.96 34.62
CA ALA A 152 -7.40 7.56 34.93
C ALA A 152 -5.96 7.22 34.53
N ALA A 153 -5.56 7.48 33.28
CA ALA A 153 -4.20 7.27 32.83
C ALA A 153 -3.80 8.23 31.69
N ASN A 154 -2.54 8.64 31.70
CA ASN A 154 -1.89 9.41 30.63
C ASN A 154 -1.03 8.50 29.76
N VAL A 155 -0.74 8.95 28.53
CA VAL A 155 0.16 8.24 27.61
C VAL A 155 1.10 9.22 26.93
N GLU A 156 2.39 8.91 26.91
CA GLU A 156 3.42 9.65 26.19
C GLU A 156 4.37 8.67 25.49
N ASN A 157 4.51 8.79 24.18
CA ASN A 157 5.37 7.94 23.35
C ASN A 157 5.17 6.42 23.59
N GLY A 158 3.92 5.98 23.81
CA GLY A 158 3.58 4.59 24.09
C GLY A 158 3.80 4.14 25.53
N THR A 159 4.31 5.01 26.40
CA THR A 159 4.38 4.77 27.85
C THR A 159 3.10 5.28 28.51
N VAL A 160 2.35 4.38 29.13
CA VAL A 160 1.16 4.68 29.93
C VAL A 160 1.57 4.92 31.37
N THR A 161 1.05 5.98 31.99
CA THR A 161 1.20 6.29 33.42
C THR A 161 -0.17 6.22 34.09
N GLY A 162 -0.30 5.40 35.14
CA GLY A 162 -1.52 5.32 35.95
C GLY A 162 -1.64 6.53 36.86
N GLU A 163 -2.78 7.24 36.80
CA GLU A 163 -3.00 8.47 37.58
C GLU A 163 -3.98 8.25 38.72
N ASN A 164 -5.13 7.63 38.44
CA ASN A 164 -6.13 7.27 39.43
C ASN A 164 -6.81 5.94 39.05
N ALA A 165 -7.21 5.17 40.05
CA ALA A 165 -7.92 3.91 39.87
C ALA A 165 -9.15 4.10 38.97
N GLY A 166 -9.23 3.28 37.92
CA GLY A 166 -10.19 3.51 36.86
C GLY A 166 -9.92 2.66 35.62
N THR A 167 -10.69 2.92 34.56
CA THR A 167 -10.48 2.26 33.27
C THR A 167 -10.62 3.27 32.15
N CYS A 168 -9.65 3.31 31.25
CA CYS A 168 -9.65 4.18 30.08
C CYS A 168 -9.18 3.43 28.83
N ILE A 169 -9.35 4.06 27.67
CA ILE A 169 -8.86 3.56 26.40
C ILE A 169 -7.72 4.46 25.94
N ILE A 170 -6.59 3.85 25.62
CA ILE A 170 -5.48 4.51 24.95
C ILE A 170 -5.62 4.30 23.45
N TYR A 171 -5.53 5.36 22.67
CA TYR A 171 -5.56 5.35 21.21
C TYR A 171 -4.15 5.61 20.68
N ALA A 172 -3.71 4.76 19.76
CA ALA A 172 -2.53 4.98 18.93
C ALA A 172 -2.99 5.26 17.50
N SER A 173 -2.57 6.38 16.92
CA SER A 173 -3.04 6.78 15.59
C SER A 173 -1.91 7.26 14.69
N ILE A 174 -2.04 7.01 13.39
CA ILE A 174 -1.18 7.56 12.35
C ILE A 174 -2.03 8.29 11.32
N THR A 175 -1.49 9.35 10.74
CA THR A 175 -2.11 10.06 9.61
C THR A 175 -1.26 9.86 8.37
N VAL A 176 -1.82 9.26 7.33
CA VAL A 176 -1.16 9.08 6.04
C VAL A 176 -2.08 9.63 4.96
N ASP A 177 -1.57 10.58 4.18
CA ASP A 177 -2.31 11.25 3.09
C ASP A 177 -3.68 11.81 3.50
N GLY A 178 -3.78 12.30 4.74
CA GLY A 178 -5.01 12.88 5.29
C GLY A 178 -6.02 11.86 5.83
N ALA A 179 -5.76 10.56 5.69
CA ALA A 179 -6.54 9.51 6.32
C ALA A 179 -5.94 9.14 7.69
N VAL A 180 -6.80 8.92 8.69
CA VAL A 180 -6.41 8.53 10.05
C VAL A 180 -6.65 7.04 10.24
N TYR A 181 -5.63 6.34 10.75
CA TYR A 181 -5.67 4.93 11.10
C TYR A 181 -5.39 4.80 12.59
N THR A 182 -6.19 4.01 13.29
CA THR A 182 -6.16 3.95 14.76
C THR A 182 -6.27 2.52 15.26
N ASP A 183 -5.51 2.22 16.31
CA ASP A 183 -5.70 1.04 17.15
C ASP A 183 -5.80 1.45 18.63
N THR A 184 -6.29 0.55 19.48
CA THR A 184 -6.64 0.86 20.87
C THR A 184 -6.22 -0.21 21.87
N CYS A 185 -5.83 0.23 23.07
CA CYS A 185 -5.59 -0.63 24.21
C CYS A 185 -6.46 -0.19 25.40
N THR A 186 -7.10 -1.14 26.08
CA THR A 186 -7.81 -0.88 27.34
C THR A 186 -6.82 -0.84 28.50
N VAL A 187 -6.85 0.19 29.32
CA VAL A 187 -6.00 0.32 30.50
C VAL A 187 -6.86 0.29 31.75
N THR A 188 -6.53 -0.59 32.69
CA THR A 188 -7.11 -0.62 34.03
C THR A 188 -6.06 -0.15 35.03
N VAL A 189 -6.38 0.92 35.74
CA VAL A 189 -5.53 1.42 36.83
C VAL A 189 -6.06 0.87 38.14
N THR A 190 -5.19 0.21 38.90
CA THR A 190 -5.49 -0.32 40.25
C THR A 190 -4.90 0.59 41.30
N GLU A 191 -5.54 0.64 42.47
CA GLU A 191 -5.00 1.37 43.64
C GLU A 191 -3.58 0.88 43.97
N GLU A 192 -2.73 1.81 44.42
CA GLU A 192 -1.40 1.49 44.93
C GLU A 192 -1.52 0.49 46.09
N SER A 193 -0.78 -0.62 46.01
CA SER A 193 -0.72 -1.57 47.11
C SER A 193 0.25 -1.06 48.19
N GLU A 194 -0.27 -0.68 49.36
CA GLU A 194 0.56 -0.36 50.53
C GLU A 194 1.26 -1.64 51.04
N GLU A 195 2.55 -1.83 50.74
CA GLU A 195 3.43 -2.84 51.40
C GLU A 195 3.98 -2.37 52.76
#